data_AF-A0A074TE23-F1
#
_entry.id   AF-A0A074TE23-F1
#
_cell.length_a   1.000
_cell.length_b   1.000
_cell.length_c   1.000
_cell.angle_alpha   90.00
_cell.angle_beta   90.00
_cell.angle_gamma   90.00
#
_symmetry.space_group_name_H-M   'P 1'
#
loop_
_entity.id
_entity.type
_entity.pdbx_description
1 polymer ?
#
loop_
_entity_poly.entity_id
_entity_poly.type
_entity_poly.pdbx_seq_one_letter_code
_entity_poly.pdbx_strand_id
1 'polypeptide(L)'
;MADYAIYDVETGEIKASMSIPDRHPEPEAPDGCAVFVGATSPGRTYIEGGETVEIPPRPEGAFFHIFDYATRRWIDPRTDEQRVEQAFAALRAERDRLLREVLDPSVSNPLRWAAMTNRQRAAWAAYRRALLDITNTKDPASVVWPKRPKG
;
A
#
# COMPACT_ATOMS: atom_id res chain seq x y z
N MET A 1 -19.32 -24.26 24.90
CA MET A 1 -18.08 -23.59 24.47
C MET A 1 -18.36 -22.12 24.52
N ALA A 2 -17.46 -21.35 25.13
CA ALA A 2 -17.55 -19.91 25.20
C ALA A 2 -16.38 -19.29 24.43
N ASP A 3 -16.67 -18.20 23.74
CA ASP A 3 -15.67 -17.40 23.04
C ASP A 3 -15.16 -16.31 23.97
N TYR A 4 -13.85 -16.10 23.95
CA TYR A 4 -13.16 -15.10 24.75
C TYR A 4 -12.23 -14.29 23.86
N ALA A 5 -12.02 -13.04 24.24
CA ALA A 5 -10.97 -12.20 23.71
C ALA A 5 -10.15 -11.60 24.84
N ILE A 6 -8.84 -11.48 24.63
CA ILE A 6 -7.96 -10.69 25.49
C ILE A 6 -7.70 -9.38 24.74
N TYR A 7 -8.01 -8.26 25.37
CA TYR A 7 -7.84 -6.94 24.79
C TYR A 7 -7.05 -6.02 25.72
N ASP A 8 -6.36 -5.06 25.12
CA ASP A 8 -5.61 -4.02 25.80
C ASP A 8 -6.57 -2.99 26.41
N VAL A 9 -6.48 -2.72 27.72
CA VAL A 9 -7.49 -1.91 28.42
C VAL A 9 -7.43 -0.42 28.08
N GLU A 10 -6.27 0.07 27.62
CA GLU A 10 -6.10 1.48 27.27
C GLU A 10 -6.62 1.78 25.87
N THR A 11 -6.39 0.86 24.93
CA THR A 11 -6.66 1.07 23.51
C THR A 11 -7.89 0.33 22.99
N GLY A 12 -8.32 -0.72 23.67
CA GLY A 12 -9.38 -1.60 23.19
C GLY A 12 -8.93 -2.62 22.14
N GLU A 13 -7.64 -2.64 21.76
CA GLU A 13 -7.13 -3.55 20.74
C GLU A 13 -7.24 -5.01 21.22
N ILE A 14 -7.87 -5.86 20.40
CA ILE A 14 -7.95 -7.29 20.64
C ILE A 14 -6.60 -7.94 20.31
N LYS A 15 -5.90 -8.43 21.32
CA LYS A 15 -4.59 -9.09 21.20
C LYS A 15 -4.70 -10.58 20.91
N ALA A 16 -5.77 -11.21 21.39
CA ALA A 16 -6.04 -12.63 21.16
C ALA A 16 -7.55 -12.93 21.19
N SER A 17 -7.97 -13.96 20.46
CA SER A 17 -9.32 -14.52 20.51
C SER A 17 -9.23 -16.04 20.60
N MET A 18 -10.07 -16.67 21.43
CA MET A 18 -10.05 -18.11 21.66
C MET A 18 -11.44 -18.65 22.00
N SER A 19 -11.69 -19.91 21.65
CA SER A 19 -12.90 -20.65 22.06
C SER A 19 -12.50 -21.72 23.07
N ILE A 20 -13.05 -21.64 24.28
CA ILE A 20 -12.72 -22.53 25.39
C ILE A 20 -13.97 -23.35 25.77
N PRO A 21 -13.86 -24.68 25.97
CA PRO A 21 -14.98 -25.48 26.48
C PRO A 21 -15.39 -25.08 27.89
N ASP A 22 -16.68 -25.12 28.21
CA ASP A 22 -17.27 -24.58 29.46
C ASP A 22 -16.75 -25.26 30.74
N ARG A 23 -16.09 -26.41 30.60
CA ARG A 23 -15.43 -27.14 31.70
C ARG A 23 -14.07 -26.57 32.09
N HIS A 24 -13.49 -25.70 31.27
CA HIS A 24 -12.21 -25.05 31.54
C HIS A 24 -12.44 -23.68 32.18
N PRO A 25 -11.53 -23.22 33.05
CA PRO A 25 -11.62 -21.88 33.61
C PRO A 25 -11.50 -20.81 32.53
N GLU A 26 -12.00 -19.62 32.85
CA GLU A 26 -11.79 -18.43 32.03
C GLU A 26 -10.28 -18.14 31.88
N PRO A 27 -9.85 -17.62 30.72
CA PRO A 27 -8.45 -17.29 30.51
C PRO A 27 -8.04 -16.14 31.43
N GLU A 28 -6.80 -16.16 31.90
CA GLU A 28 -6.24 -15.01 32.63
C GLU A 28 -5.72 -13.97 31.62
N ALA A 29 -6.00 -12.69 31.89
CA ALA A 29 -5.44 -11.59 31.10
C ALA A 29 -4.08 -11.15 31.69
N PRO A 30 -3.06 -10.91 30.85
CA PRO A 30 -1.81 -10.27 31.29
C PRO A 30 -2.04 -8.87 31.87
N ASP A 31 -1.04 -8.34 32.59
CA ASP A 31 -1.07 -6.95 33.07
C ASP A 31 -1.35 -5.96 31.92
N GLY A 32 -2.25 -5.00 32.16
CA GLY A 32 -2.70 -4.04 31.14
C GLY A 32 -3.72 -4.60 30.14
N CYS A 33 -4.16 -5.86 30.30
CA CYS A 33 -5.20 -6.46 29.49
C CYS A 33 -6.43 -6.84 30.33
N ALA A 34 -7.55 -7.06 29.65
CA ALA A 34 -8.76 -7.61 30.23
C ALA A 34 -9.36 -8.70 29.33
N VAL A 35 -10.20 -9.54 29.93
CA VAL A 35 -10.96 -10.58 29.24
C VAL A 35 -12.32 -10.02 28.83
N PHE A 36 -12.68 -10.21 27.57
CA PHE A 36 -14.02 -10.01 27.04
C PHE A 36 -14.65 -11.37 26.76
N VAL A 37 -15.90 -11.56 27.21
CA VAL A 37 -16.67 -12.79 26.98
C VAL A 37 -17.62 -12.57 25.80
N GLY A 38 -17.37 -13.27 24.70
CA GLY A 38 -18.15 -13.17 23.49
C GLY A 38 -17.31 -13.33 22.23
N ALA A 39 -18.00 -13.57 21.12
CA ALA A 39 -17.37 -13.65 19.81
C ALA A 39 -16.83 -12.27 19.40
N THR A 40 -15.62 -12.25 18.87
CA THR A 40 -14.97 -11.05 18.34
C THR A 40 -14.36 -11.35 16.98
N SER A 41 -13.99 -10.31 16.24
CA SER A 41 -13.26 -10.44 14.98
C SER A 41 -11.99 -9.59 15.04
N PRO A 42 -10.85 -10.15 15.50
CA PRO A 42 -9.58 -9.42 15.54
C PRO A 42 -9.25 -8.77 14.19
N GLY A 43 -8.89 -7.49 14.22
CA GLY A 43 -8.64 -6.70 13.00
C GLY A 43 -9.89 -6.23 12.26
N ARG A 44 -11.09 -6.54 12.74
CA ARG A 44 -12.38 -5.94 12.31
C ARG A 44 -13.14 -5.27 13.44
N THR A 45 -12.89 -5.67 14.68
CA THR A 45 -13.51 -5.10 15.87
C THR A 45 -12.47 -4.74 16.92
N TYR A 46 -12.80 -3.80 17.79
CA TYR A 46 -12.07 -3.48 19.02
C TYR A 46 -13.06 -3.41 20.19
N ILE A 47 -12.58 -3.39 21.42
CA ILE A 47 -13.42 -3.30 22.63
C ILE A 47 -13.47 -1.86 23.11
N GLU A 48 -14.68 -1.32 23.30
CA GLU A 48 -14.90 0.01 23.85
C GLU A 48 -16.10 -0.03 24.80
N GLY A 49 -15.91 0.46 26.03
CA GLY A 49 -16.99 0.45 27.03
C GLY A 49 -17.49 -0.95 27.42
N GLY A 50 -16.71 -2.01 27.16
CA GLY A 50 -17.11 -3.40 27.39
C GLY A 50 -17.94 -4.02 26.25
N GLU A 51 -18.04 -3.35 25.11
CA GLU A 51 -18.74 -3.85 23.92
C GLU A 51 -17.78 -3.96 22.72
N THR A 52 -18.15 -4.78 21.74
CA THR A 52 -17.44 -4.86 20.47
C THR A 52 -17.88 -3.73 19.55
N VAL A 53 -16.90 -2.96 19.06
CA VAL A 53 -17.11 -1.90 18.08
C VAL A 53 -16.40 -2.27 16.78
N GLU A 54 -17.09 -2.10 15.65
CA GLU A 54 -16.50 -2.33 14.34
C GLU A 54 -15.48 -1.23 13.98
N ILE A 55 -14.34 -1.65 13.45
CA ILE A 55 -13.34 -0.75 12.88
C ILE A 55 -13.95 -0.12 11.61
N PRO A 56 -13.94 1.21 11.47
CA PRO A 56 -14.49 1.88 10.30
C PRO A 56 -13.79 1.40 9.02
N PRO A 57 -14.49 1.40 7.88
CA PRO A 57 -13.89 0.99 6.61
C PRO A 57 -12.65 1.84 6.33
N ARG A 58 -11.59 1.17 5.87
CA ARG A 58 -10.37 1.85 5.46
C ARG A 58 -10.69 2.84 4.33
N PRO A 59 -10.23 4.11 4.41
CA PRO A 59 -10.44 5.07 3.34
C PRO A 59 -9.87 4.59 2.00
N GLU A 60 -10.48 5.03 0.90
CA GLU A 60 -9.99 4.69 -0.43
C GLU A 60 -8.57 5.22 -0.65
N GLY A 61 -7.69 4.40 -1.25
CA GLY A 61 -6.29 4.76 -1.47
C GLY A 61 -5.39 4.69 -0.24
N ALA A 62 -5.94 4.45 0.96
CA ALA A 62 -5.20 4.42 2.23
C ALA A 62 -4.49 3.07 2.48
N PHE A 63 -3.89 2.45 1.46
CA PHE A 63 -3.35 1.08 1.52
C PHE A 63 -2.31 0.86 2.62
N PHE A 64 -1.52 1.90 2.93
CA PHE A 64 -0.47 1.86 3.96
C PHE A 64 -0.98 2.24 5.35
N HIS A 65 -2.24 2.66 5.48
CA HIS A 65 -2.75 3.10 6.77
C HIS A 65 -3.02 1.90 7.68
N ILE A 66 -2.68 2.09 8.94
CA ILE A 66 -3.03 1.20 10.05
C ILE A 66 -4.13 1.86 10.89
N PHE A 67 -4.99 1.06 11.49
CA PHE A 67 -5.97 1.59 12.44
C PHE A 67 -5.27 1.81 13.78
N ASP A 68 -5.22 3.06 14.22
CA ASP A 68 -4.79 3.43 15.55
C ASP A 68 -5.98 3.31 16.50
N TYR A 69 -5.92 2.31 17.38
CA TYR A 69 -6.97 2.00 18.35
C TYR A 69 -7.10 3.08 19.43
N ALA A 70 -6.01 3.76 19.79
CA ALA A 70 -6.05 4.83 20.79
C ALA A 70 -6.80 6.06 20.26
N THR A 71 -6.56 6.44 19.00
CA THR A 71 -7.21 7.60 18.38
C THR A 71 -8.46 7.28 17.57
N ARG A 72 -8.76 5.98 17.37
CA ARG A 72 -9.88 5.44 16.58
C ARG A 72 -9.86 5.94 15.14
N ARG A 73 -8.66 6.03 14.54
CA ARG A 73 -8.44 6.62 13.21
C ARG A 73 -7.48 5.78 12.38
N TRP A 74 -7.66 5.83 11.07
CA TRP A 74 -6.66 5.33 10.12
C TRP A 74 -5.51 6.33 10.02
N ILE A 75 -4.29 5.88 10.31
CA ILE A 75 -3.07 6.70 10.23
C ILE A 75 -2.09 6.08 9.25
N ASP A 76 -1.39 6.91 8.49
CA ASP A 76 -0.25 6.47 7.67
C ASP A 76 1.00 6.45 8.56
N PRO A 77 1.56 5.28 8.90
CA PRO A 77 2.72 5.21 9.79
C PRO A 77 4.02 5.59 9.09
N ARG A 78 4.00 5.82 7.77
CA ARG A 78 5.21 6.14 6.99
C ARG A 78 5.69 7.55 7.26
N THR A 79 7.00 7.73 7.39
CA THR A 79 7.63 9.05 7.45
C THR A 79 7.53 9.77 6.10
N ASP A 80 7.75 11.07 6.11
CA ASP A 80 7.77 11.90 4.89
C ASP A 80 8.80 11.37 3.87
N GLU A 81 9.98 10.97 4.34
CA GLU A 81 11.04 10.41 3.50
C GLU A 81 10.62 9.09 2.86
N GLN A 82 9.94 8.21 3.61
CA GLN A 82 9.43 6.96 3.09
C GLN A 82 8.36 7.18 2.02
N ARG A 83 7.47 8.16 2.21
CA ARG A 83 6.46 8.53 1.22
C ARG A 83 7.10 9.08 -0.05
N VAL A 84 8.13 9.91 0.09
CA VAL A 84 8.91 10.46 -1.03
C VAL A 84 9.64 9.36 -1.79
N GLU A 85 10.38 8.48 -1.12
CA GLU A 85 11.10 7.38 -1.81
C GLU A 85 10.13 6.44 -2.50
N GLN A 86 8.97 6.17 -1.91
CA GLN A 86 7.96 5.35 -2.56
C GLN A 86 7.40 6.00 -3.83
N ALA A 87 7.19 7.32 -3.83
CA ALA A 87 6.79 8.06 -5.02
C ALA A 87 7.87 7.99 -6.11
N PHE A 88 9.14 8.10 -5.75
CA PHE A 88 10.25 7.90 -6.69
C PHE A 88 10.37 6.45 -7.18
N ALA A 89 10.11 5.46 -6.33
CA ALA A 89 10.11 4.06 -6.73
C ALA A 89 9.01 3.79 -7.77
N ALA A 90 7.81 4.32 -7.55
CA ALA A 90 6.71 4.25 -8.52
C ALA A 90 7.07 4.93 -9.85
N LEU A 91 7.73 6.08 -9.79
CA LEU A 91 8.23 6.80 -10.97
C LEU A 91 9.22 5.94 -11.79
N ARG A 92 10.22 5.35 -11.12
CA ARG A 92 11.21 4.48 -11.76
C ARG A 92 10.55 3.25 -12.37
N ALA A 93 9.58 2.64 -11.67
CA ALA A 93 8.83 1.49 -12.16
C ALA A 93 8.03 1.82 -13.43
N GLU A 94 7.35 2.96 -13.48
CA GLU A 94 6.61 3.40 -14.67
C GLU A 94 7.54 3.71 -15.85
N ARG A 95 8.69 4.35 -15.60
CA ARG A 95 9.73 4.55 -16.62
C ARG A 95 10.17 3.21 -17.21
N ASP A 96 10.48 2.24 -16.36
CA ASP A 96 10.97 0.93 -16.79
C ASP A 96 9.90 0.15 -17.55
N ARG A 97 8.63 0.30 -17.16
CA ARG A 97 7.48 -0.22 -17.90
C ARG A 97 7.41 0.38 -19.30
N LEU A 98 7.48 1.70 -19.45
CA LEU A 98 7.42 2.36 -20.76
C LEU A 98 8.62 2.00 -21.65
N LEU A 99 9.82 1.86 -21.08
CA LEU A 99 10.96 1.37 -21.82
C LEU A 99 10.70 -0.04 -22.36
N ARG A 100 10.27 -0.97 -21.50
CA ARG A 100 10.08 -2.37 -21.85
C ARG A 100 8.89 -2.63 -22.76
N GLU A 101 7.75 -2.00 -22.50
CA GLU A 101 6.48 -2.31 -23.18
C GLU A 101 6.26 -1.45 -24.43
N VAL A 102 6.83 -0.24 -24.48
CA VAL A 102 6.60 0.70 -25.58
C VAL A 102 7.86 0.86 -26.43
N LEU A 103 8.99 1.14 -25.79
CA LEU A 103 10.22 1.49 -26.49
C LEU A 103 10.96 0.28 -27.05
N ASP A 104 11.09 -0.83 -26.32
CA ASP A 104 11.85 -1.98 -26.81
C ASP A 104 11.16 -2.65 -28.02
N PRO A 105 9.84 -2.92 -28.01
CA PRO A 105 9.13 -3.37 -29.20
C PRO A 105 9.22 -2.34 -30.34
N SER A 106 9.36 -1.06 -29.96
CA SER A 106 9.74 0.14 -30.71
C SER A 106 10.81 -0.03 -31.78
N VAL A 107 11.97 -0.43 -31.26
CA VAL A 107 13.27 -0.19 -31.88
C VAL A 107 14.07 -1.48 -32.04
N SER A 108 13.67 -2.57 -31.38
CA SER A 108 14.39 -3.84 -31.41
C SER A 108 14.06 -4.73 -32.61
N ASN A 109 13.07 -4.37 -33.45
CA ASN A 109 12.78 -5.08 -34.70
C ASN A 109 13.56 -4.43 -35.88
N PRO A 110 14.59 -5.10 -36.44
CA PRO A 110 15.43 -4.51 -37.49
C PRO A 110 14.68 -4.17 -38.78
N LEU A 111 13.71 -4.99 -39.19
CA LEU A 111 12.92 -4.75 -40.40
C LEU A 111 12.05 -3.50 -40.24
N ARG A 112 11.41 -3.38 -39.07
CA ARG A 112 10.58 -2.21 -38.76
C ARG A 112 11.43 -0.95 -38.63
N TRP A 113 12.60 -1.07 -38.02
CA TRP A 113 13.54 0.04 -37.87
C TRP A 113 14.09 0.53 -39.20
N ALA A 114 14.40 -0.39 -40.12
CA ALA A 114 14.83 -0.08 -41.48
C ALA A 114 13.73 0.63 -42.28
N ALA A 115 12.47 0.26 -42.09
CA ALA A 115 11.32 0.88 -42.75
C ALA A 115 11.00 2.30 -42.24
N MET A 116 11.49 2.70 -41.06
CA MET A 116 11.26 4.04 -40.52
C MET A 116 12.02 5.12 -41.30
N THR A 117 11.45 6.32 -41.34
CA THR A 117 12.15 7.53 -41.78
C THR A 117 13.17 7.99 -40.73
N ASN A 118 14.13 8.83 -41.15
CA ASN A 118 15.05 9.48 -40.21
C ASN A 118 14.32 10.27 -39.11
N ARG A 119 13.20 10.93 -39.47
CA ARG A 119 12.38 11.68 -38.52
C ARG A 119 11.73 10.78 -37.47
N GLN A 120 11.23 9.62 -37.86
CA GLN A 120 10.64 8.64 -36.94
C GLN A 120 11.70 8.05 -36.00
N ARG A 121 12.87 7.69 -36.53
CA ARG A 121 14.00 7.22 -35.70
C ARG A 121 14.45 8.29 -34.69
N ALA A 122 14.55 9.54 -35.13
CA ALA A 122 14.89 10.66 -34.25
C ALA A 122 13.84 10.87 -33.15
N ALA A 123 12.55 10.72 -33.46
CA ALA A 123 11.48 10.82 -32.47
C ALA A 123 11.56 9.70 -31.41
N TRP A 124 11.87 8.46 -31.81
CA TRP A 124 12.08 7.35 -30.86
C TRP A 124 13.33 7.55 -29.99
N ALA A 125 14.42 8.09 -30.55
CA ALA A 125 15.62 8.43 -29.78
C ALA A 125 15.35 9.55 -28.76
N ALA A 126 14.62 10.59 -29.16
CA ALA A 126 14.19 11.67 -28.26
C ALA A 126 13.28 11.16 -27.14
N TYR A 127 12.33 10.27 -27.46
CA TYR A 127 11.46 9.63 -26.48
C TYR A 127 12.25 8.81 -25.45
N ARG A 128 13.25 8.02 -25.88
CA ARG A 128 14.15 7.29 -24.97
C ARG A 128 14.84 8.22 -23.99
N ARG A 129 15.44 9.30 -24.50
CA ARG A 129 16.18 10.27 -23.70
C ARG A 129 15.25 10.91 -22.67
N ALA A 130 14.08 11.38 -23.11
CA ALA A 130 13.09 11.96 -22.22
C ALA A 130 12.65 11.01 -21.11
N LEU A 131 12.43 9.72 -21.40
CA LEU A 131 12.11 8.73 -20.36
C LEU A 131 13.25 8.54 -19.35
N LEU A 132 14.51 8.49 -19.81
CA LEU A 132 15.66 8.34 -18.92
C LEU A 132 15.89 9.58 -18.06
N ASP A 133 15.61 10.76 -18.58
CA ASP A 133 15.83 12.02 -17.87
C ASP A 133 14.77 12.28 -16.78
N ILE A 134 13.66 11.54 -16.75
CA ILE A 134 12.60 11.65 -15.71
C ILE A 134 13.16 11.44 -14.30
N THR A 135 14.17 10.59 -14.12
CA THR A 135 14.78 10.35 -12.80
C THR A 135 15.64 11.49 -12.28
N ASN A 136 15.84 12.56 -13.07
CA ASN A 136 16.55 13.76 -12.64
C ASN A 136 15.62 14.80 -11.95
N THR A 137 14.32 14.51 -11.87
CA THR A 137 13.37 15.37 -11.15
C THR A 137 13.65 15.38 -9.65
N LYS A 138 13.42 16.53 -9.00
CA LYS A 138 13.46 16.66 -7.53
C LYS A 138 12.12 16.38 -6.88
N ASP A 139 11.04 16.42 -7.65
CA ASP A 139 9.67 16.18 -7.20
C ASP A 139 9.04 15.09 -8.08
N PRO A 140 8.66 13.93 -7.52
CA PRO A 140 8.00 12.87 -8.27
C PRO A 140 6.57 13.24 -8.69
N ALA A 141 5.92 14.20 -8.02
CA ALA A 141 4.57 14.64 -8.35
C ALA A 141 4.52 15.60 -9.56
N SER A 142 5.65 16.24 -9.90
CA SER A 142 5.72 17.23 -10.98
C SER A 142 6.16 16.65 -12.33
N VAL A 143 6.26 15.32 -12.47
CA VAL A 143 6.80 14.70 -13.68
C VAL A 143 5.79 14.76 -14.83
N VAL A 144 6.27 15.22 -15.99
CA VAL A 144 5.54 15.18 -17.25
C VAL A 144 6.09 14.05 -18.12
N TRP A 145 5.25 13.06 -18.40
CA TRP A 145 5.63 11.92 -19.24
C TRP A 145 5.71 12.32 -20.72
N PRO A 146 6.76 11.89 -21.45
CA PRO A 146 6.86 12.17 -22.88
C PRO A 146 5.75 11.45 -23.64
N LYS A 147 5.28 12.07 -24.73
CA LYS A 147 4.26 11.45 -25.60
C LYS A 147 4.91 10.39 -26.47
N ARG A 148 4.27 9.22 -26.55
CA ARG A 148 4.68 8.13 -27.44
C ARG A 148 4.77 8.61 -28.90
N PRO A 149 5.89 8.38 -29.60
CA PRO A 149 5.99 8.66 -31.04
C PRO A 149 5.04 7.78 -31.87
N LYS A 150 4.59 8.31 -33.01
CA LYS A 150 3.89 7.52 -34.02
C LYS A 150 4.92 6.86 -34.95
N GLY A 151 4.77 5.55 -35.13
CA GLY A 151 5.55 4.75 -36.08
C GLY A 151 5.05 4.87 -37.50
#